data_AF-A0AAD7SEA1-F1
#
_entry.id   AF-A0AAD7SEA1-F1
#
_cell.length_a   1.000
_cell.length_b   1.000
_cell.length_c   1.000
_cell.angle_alpha   90.00
_cell.angle_beta   90.00
_cell.angle_gamma   90.00
#
_symmetry.space_group_name_H-M   'P 1'
#
loop_
_entity.id
_entity.type
_entity.pdbx_description
1 polymer ?
#
loop_
_entity_poly.entity_id
_entity_poly.type
_entity_poly.pdbx_seq_one_letter_code
_entity_poly.pdbx_strand_id
1 'polypeptide(L)'
;MGSVFLPAQAANSLLRRFRRANSALEEIKQGNIQRECRDESCSYEEAREAFENDEKTRRFWDEYVRENSPNGSGGLESGIGQFQSLYLIIPLLVGLLLLGVVIAVWSHGPAGAELPARLRAQRPEQPRAPRV
;
A
#
# COMPACT_ATOMS: atom_id res chain seq x y z
N MET A 1 3.10 9.64 -25.48
CA MET A 1 3.20 10.80 -24.57
C MET A 1 2.67 10.34 -23.22
N GLY A 2 3.56 10.14 -22.25
CA GLY A 2 3.19 9.64 -20.91
C GLY A 2 2.50 10.74 -20.11
N SER A 3 1.48 10.36 -19.33
CA SER A 3 0.80 11.27 -18.42
C SER A 3 1.79 11.83 -17.39
N VAL A 4 2.01 13.14 -17.44
CA VAL A 4 2.91 13.88 -16.52
C VAL A 4 2.26 14.05 -15.13
N PHE A 5 0.99 13.70 -14.98
CA PHE A 5 0.24 13.80 -13.74
C PHE A 5 -0.19 12.44 -13.21
N LEU A 6 -0.02 12.25 -11.91
CA LEU A 6 -0.58 11.12 -11.17
C LEU A 6 -2.10 11.28 -11.06
N PRO A 7 -2.87 10.18 -11.06
CA PRO A 7 -4.29 10.21 -10.74
C PRO A 7 -4.49 10.77 -9.32
N ALA A 8 -5.59 11.50 -9.10
CA ALA A 8 -5.84 12.26 -7.87
C ALA A 8 -5.65 11.42 -6.59
N GLN A 9 -6.10 10.16 -6.62
CA GLN A 9 -5.97 9.22 -5.53
C GLN A 9 -4.50 8.92 -5.16
N ALA A 10 -3.62 8.81 -6.16
CA ALA A 10 -2.19 8.58 -5.97
C ALA A 10 -1.40 9.86 -5.66
N ALA A 11 -1.87 11.03 -6.14
CA ALA A 11 -1.25 12.30 -5.79
C ALA A 11 -1.46 12.64 -4.29
N ASN A 12 -2.66 12.36 -3.77
CA ASN A 12 -3.03 12.58 -2.36
C ASN A 12 -2.28 11.68 -1.37
N SER A 13 -1.79 10.51 -1.81
CA SER A 13 -1.01 9.61 -0.94
C SER A 13 0.47 10.02 -0.82
N LEU A 14 1.00 10.76 -1.80
CA LEU A 14 2.40 11.22 -1.81
C LEU A 14 2.57 12.63 -1.21
N LEU A 15 1.62 13.54 -1.47
CA LEU A 15 1.64 14.88 -0.91
C LEU A 15 0.84 14.91 0.40
N ARG A 16 1.46 14.45 1.50
CA ARG A 16 1.00 14.79 2.86
C ARG A 16 1.18 16.30 3.07
N ARG A 17 0.18 17.09 2.65
CA ARG A 17 0.16 18.54 2.87
C ARG A 17 0.16 18.75 4.39
N PHE A 18 1.26 19.29 4.93
CA PHE A 18 1.29 19.73 6.31
C PHE A 18 0.22 20.82 6.47
N ARG A 19 -0.80 20.53 7.29
CA ARG A 19 -1.86 21.48 7.66
C ARG A 19 -1.21 22.69 8.31
N ARG A 20 -1.04 23.78 7.55
CA ARG A 20 -0.77 25.09 8.13
C ARG A 20 -2.12 25.73 8.36
N ALA A 21 -2.60 25.66 9.60
CA ALA A 21 -3.68 26.54 10.01
C ALA A 21 -3.15 27.98 9.95
N ASN A 22 -3.98 28.90 9.46
CA ASN A 22 -3.89 30.34 9.65
C ASN A 22 -2.70 31.00 8.91
N SER A 23 -2.77 31.15 7.59
CA SER A 23 -1.88 32.10 6.93
C SER A 23 -2.36 33.54 7.21
N ALA A 24 -1.48 34.46 7.63
CA ALA A 24 -1.86 35.81 8.08
C ALA A 24 -2.57 36.71 7.03
N LEU A 25 -2.77 36.22 5.80
CA LEU A 25 -3.52 36.90 4.71
C LEU A 25 -4.78 36.12 4.30
N GLU A 26 -5.14 35.07 5.03
CA GLU A 26 -6.29 34.19 4.76
C GLU A 26 -7.63 34.90 4.99
N GLU A 27 -7.66 35.81 5.96
CA GLU A 27 -8.79 36.67 6.34
C GLU A 27 -9.35 37.55 5.19
N ILE A 28 -8.61 37.70 4.08
CA ILE A 28 -9.06 38.46 2.90
C ILE A 28 -9.88 37.57 1.94
N LYS A 29 -9.75 36.25 2.05
CA LYS A 29 -10.48 35.32 1.18
C LYS A 29 -11.91 35.16 1.68
N GLN A 30 -12.82 34.89 0.75
CA GLN A 30 -14.18 34.53 1.08
C GLN A 30 -14.19 33.19 1.83
N GLY A 31 -14.92 33.15 2.95
CA GLY A 31 -15.09 31.95 3.76
C GLY A 31 -15.66 30.79 2.96
N ASN A 32 -15.08 29.61 3.13
CA ASN A 32 -15.49 28.40 2.41
C ASN A 32 -15.37 27.16 3.28
N ILE A 33 -16.50 26.57 3.66
CA ILE A 33 -16.56 25.40 4.55
C ILE A 33 -15.80 24.19 4.02
N GLN A 34 -15.79 23.95 2.71
CA GLN A 34 -15.02 22.84 2.15
C GLN A 34 -13.53 23.08 2.34
N ARG A 35 -13.03 24.27 2.00
CA ARG A 35 -11.60 24.59 2.11
C ARG A 35 -11.15 24.68 3.57
N GLU A 36 -11.86 25.46 4.38
CA GLU A 36 -11.39 25.88 5.70
C GLU A 36 -11.70 24.84 6.78
N CYS A 37 -12.85 24.16 6.69
CA CYS A 37 -13.29 23.23 7.74
C CYS A 37 -13.25 21.74 7.34
N ARG A 38 -13.38 21.39 6.04
CA ARG A 38 -13.31 19.97 5.60
C ARG A 38 -11.90 19.57 5.18
N ASP A 39 -11.27 20.41 4.35
CA ASP A 39 -9.91 20.17 3.87
C ASP A 39 -8.87 20.65 4.90
N GLU A 40 -9.24 21.66 5.71
CA GLU A 40 -8.40 22.28 6.74
C GLU A 40 -9.10 22.23 8.13
N SER A 41 -8.38 22.64 9.18
CA SER A 41 -8.94 22.74 10.53
C SER A 41 -9.37 24.18 10.75
N CYS A 42 -10.65 24.42 11.04
CA CYS A 42 -11.17 25.77 11.27
C CYS A 42 -11.60 26.00 12.72
N SER A 43 -11.65 27.28 13.08
CA SER A 43 -12.29 27.81 14.27
C SER A 43 -13.80 27.98 14.06
N TYR A 44 -14.54 28.14 15.16
CA TYR A 44 -15.98 28.38 15.09
C TYR A 44 -16.32 29.66 14.31
N GLU A 45 -15.46 30.67 14.41
CA GLU A 45 -15.67 31.98 13.79
C GLU A 45 -15.53 31.92 12.27
N GLU A 46 -14.54 31.18 11.75
CA GLU A 46 -14.41 30.91 10.32
C GLU A 46 -15.62 30.13 9.77
N ALA A 47 -16.11 29.14 10.53
CA ALA A 47 -17.34 28.43 10.16
C ALA A 47 -18.57 29.35 10.17
N ARG A 48 -18.63 30.33 11.08
CA ARG A 48 -19.69 31.35 11.15
C ARG A 48 -19.65 32.27 9.93
N GLU A 49 -18.45 32.72 9.55
CA GLU A 49 -18.24 33.57 8.39
C GLU A 49 -18.60 32.87 7.08
N ALA A 50 -18.27 31.58 6.93
CA ALA A 50 -18.57 30.85 5.71
C ALA A 50 -20.06 30.50 5.52
N PHE A 51 -20.85 30.40 6.61
CA PHE A 51 -22.30 30.16 6.53
C PHE A 51 -23.16 31.42 6.60
N GLU A 52 -22.61 32.54 7.11
CA GLU A 52 -23.32 33.79 7.42
C GLU A 52 -24.63 33.59 8.22
N ASN A 53 -24.73 32.47 8.97
CA ASN A 53 -25.94 32.06 9.65
C ASN A 53 -25.65 31.20 10.88
N ASP A 54 -25.97 31.73 12.07
CA ASP A 54 -25.65 31.09 13.35
C ASP A 54 -26.32 29.73 13.55
N GLU A 55 -27.52 29.52 13.02
CA GLU A 55 -28.21 28.24 13.18
C GLU A 55 -27.56 27.12 12.36
N LYS A 56 -27.17 27.43 11.12
CA LYS A 56 -26.43 26.50 10.26
C LYS A 56 -25.05 26.20 10.83
N THR A 57 -24.34 27.23 11.31
CA THR A 57 -23.01 27.07 11.91
C THR A 57 -23.07 26.18 13.15
N ARG A 58 -24.05 26.36 14.06
CA ARG A 58 -24.19 25.49 15.23
C ARG A 58 -24.37 24.02 14.86
N ARG A 59 -25.31 23.73 13.94
CA ARG A 59 -25.57 22.35 13.49
C ARG A 59 -24.32 21.71 12.87
N PHE A 60 -23.61 22.46 12.03
CA PHE A 60 -22.36 22.01 11.43
C PHE A 60 -21.27 21.79 12.50
N TRP A 61 -21.12 22.73 13.43
CA TRP A 61 -20.07 22.72 14.44
C TRP A 61 -20.20 21.53 15.41
N ASP A 62 -21.43 21.21 15.83
CA ASP A 62 -21.69 20.06 16.69
C ASP A 62 -21.23 18.74 16.03
N GLU A 63 -21.47 18.59 14.72
CA GLU A 63 -20.99 17.46 13.95
C GLU A 63 -19.46 17.50 13.77
N TYR A 64 -18.91 18.65 13.42
CA TYR A 64 -17.49 18.86 13.22
C TYR A 64 -16.66 18.52 14.45
N VAL A 65 -17.06 19.00 15.63
CA VAL A 65 -16.39 18.71 16.90
C VAL A 65 -16.51 17.23 17.25
N ARG A 66 -17.66 16.61 17.00
CA ARG A 66 -17.85 15.16 17.24
C ARG A 66 -16.94 14.30 16.37
N GLU A 67 -16.77 14.66 15.09
CA GLU A 67 -15.90 13.96 14.14
C GLU A 67 -14.41 14.18 14.47
N ASN A 68 -14.05 15.38 14.91
CA ASN A 68 -12.65 15.76 15.18
C ASN A 68 -12.22 15.57 16.64
N SER A 69 -13.13 15.18 17.54
CA SER A 69 -12.81 14.95 18.94
C SER A 69 -11.96 13.68 19.10
N PRO A 70 -10.85 13.72 19.86
CA PRO A 70 -9.99 12.55 20.08
C PRO A 70 -10.70 11.41 20.83
N ASN A 71 -11.85 11.68 21.44
CA ASN A 71 -12.68 10.70 22.15
C ASN A 71 -14.03 10.45 21.44
N GLY A 72 -14.21 10.95 20.22
CA GLY A 72 -15.40 10.72 19.41
C GLY A 72 -15.50 9.25 19.04
N SER A 73 -16.59 8.61 19.44
CA SER A 73 -16.95 7.23 19.10
C SER A 73 -17.24 7.09 17.60
N GLY A 74 -16.21 7.21 16.77
CA GLY A 74 -16.09 6.67 15.42
C GLY A 74 -15.34 5.34 15.48
N GLY A 75 -15.77 4.46 16.39
CA GLY A 75 -15.20 3.13 16.60
C GLY A 75 -15.52 2.17 15.45
N LEU A 76 -15.06 2.49 14.24
CA LEU A 76 -14.70 1.51 13.22
C LEU A 76 -13.27 1.75 12.72
N GLU A 77 -12.41 2.34 13.55
CA GLU A 77 -10.96 2.27 13.39
C GLU A 77 -10.39 1.04 14.11
N SER A 78 -10.67 -0.15 13.58
CA SER A 78 -9.91 -1.37 13.91
C SER A 78 -9.76 -2.28 12.70
N GLY A 79 -9.55 -1.69 11.52
CA GLY A 79 -9.26 -2.44 10.31
C GLY A 79 -7.93 -2.04 9.66
N ILE A 80 -7.67 -0.74 9.50
CA ILE A 80 -6.76 -0.30 8.43
C ILE A 80 -5.35 0.08 8.92
N GLY A 81 -5.16 0.23 10.24
CA GLY A 81 -3.86 0.53 10.86
C GLY A 81 -2.92 -0.67 11.03
N GLN A 82 -3.44 -1.90 10.94
CA GLN A 82 -2.63 -3.13 11.10
C GLN A 82 -1.87 -3.52 9.82
N PHE A 83 -2.28 -3.01 8.66
CA PHE A 83 -1.77 -3.49 7.36
C PHE A 83 -0.43 -2.90 6.93
N GLN A 84 0.03 -1.79 7.55
CA GLN A 84 1.36 -1.22 7.25
C GLN A 84 2.49 -2.19 7.61
N SER A 85 2.29 -3.00 8.66
CA SER A 85 3.24 -4.04 9.06
C SER A 85 3.30 -5.21 8.07
N LEU A 86 2.18 -5.49 7.39
CA LEU A 86 2.12 -6.59 6.43
C LEU A 86 2.98 -6.33 5.19
N TYR A 87 3.21 -5.08 4.78
CA TYR A 87 4.09 -4.80 3.64
C TYR A 87 5.55 -5.21 3.90
N LEU A 88 5.98 -5.31 5.16
CA LEU A 88 7.31 -5.81 5.52
C LEU A 88 7.31 -7.32 5.78
N ILE A 89 6.22 -7.85 6.34
CA ILE A 89 6.10 -9.27 6.68
C ILE A 89 5.80 -10.13 5.44
N ILE A 90 4.88 -9.70 4.57
CA ILE A 90 4.50 -10.42 3.34
C ILE A 90 5.69 -10.71 2.41
N PRO A 91 6.56 -9.75 2.03
CA PRO A 91 7.68 -10.05 1.13
C PRO A 91 8.70 -11.00 1.79
N LEU A 92 8.88 -10.94 3.11
CA LEU A 92 9.75 -11.87 3.83
C LEU A 92 9.19 -13.29 3.84
N LEU A 93 7.90 -13.45 4.13
CA LEU A 93 7.23 -14.76 4.10
C LEU A 93 7.20 -15.35 2.69
N VAL A 94 6.87 -14.54 1.68
CA VAL A 94 6.89 -14.96 0.28
C VAL A 94 8.31 -15.34 -0.15
N GLY A 95 9.32 -14.55 0.21
CA GLY A 95 10.73 -14.85 -0.07
C GLY A 95 11.20 -16.16 0.56
N LEU A 96 10.84 -16.41 1.83
CA LEU A 96 11.17 -17.66 2.53
C LEU A 96 10.46 -18.87 1.90
N LEU A 97 9.19 -18.74 1.51
CA LEU A 97 8.46 -19.80 0.81
C LEU A 97 9.08 -20.12 -0.56
N LEU A 98 9.41 -19.10 -1.35
CA LEU A 98 10.06 -19.29 -2.65
C LEU A 98 11.45 -19.92 -2.51
N LEU A 99 12.25 -19.48 -1.55
CA LEU A 99 13.55 -20.08 -1.25
C LEU A 99 13.40 -21.55 -0.83
N GLY A 100 12.44 -21.85 0.05
CA GLY A 100 12.13 -23.21 0.46
C GLY A 100 11.73 -24.11 -0.71
N VAL A 101 10.90 -23.62 -1.64
CA VAL A 101 10.52 -24.36 -2.85
C VAL A 101 11.73 -24.59 -3.76
N VAL A 102 12.60 -23.60 -3.94
CA VAL A 102 13.83 -23.77 -4.75
C VAL A 102 14.75 -24.81 -4.11
N ILE A 103 14.97 -24.74 -2.80
CA ILE A 103 15.78 -25.73 -2.07
C ILE A 103 15.15 -27.11 -2.18
N ALA A 104 13.83 -27.25 -2.03
CA ALA A 104 13.12 -28.51 -2.17
C ALA A 104 13.22 -29.06 -3.60
N VAL A 105 13.13 -28.22 -4.63
CA VAL A 105 13.32 -28.62 -6.03
C VAL A 105 14.78 -28.96 -6.34
N TRP A 106 15.75 -28.38 -5.63
CA TRP A 106 17.16 -28.73 -5.77
C TRP A 106 17.54 -29.98 -4.97
N SER A 107 16.89 -30.20 -3.83
CA SER A 107 17.11 -31.37 -2.98
C SER A 107 16.31 -32.60 -3.45
N HIS A 108 15.18 -32.39 -4.12
CA HIS A 108 14.33 -33.43 -4.72
C HIS A 108 14.33 -33.43 -6.25
N GLY A 109 15.06 -32.50 -6.90
CA GLY A 109 15.36 -32.53 -8.33
C GLY A 109 16.15 -33.79 -8.67
N PRO A 110 15.86 -34.43 -9.81
CA PRO A 110 15.82 -35.88 -9.94
C PRO A 110 17.18 -36.50 -9.64
N ALA A 111 17.32 -37.10 -8.46
CA ALA A 111 18.28 -38.17 -8.26
C ALA A 111 17.82 -39.35 -9.12
N GLY A 112 18.29 -39.41 -10.37
CA GLY A 112 18.09 -40.54 -11.27
C GLY A 112 17.39 -40.21 -12.58
N ALA A 113 18.04 -39.44 -13.46
CA ALA A 113 17.88 -39.72 -14.88
C ALA A 113 18.63 -41.04 -15.17
N GLU A 114 17.99 -42.19 -14.93
CA GLU A 114 18.48 -43.46 -15.44
C GLU A 114 18.58 -43.36 -16.97
N LEU A 115 19.80 -43.45 -17.49
CA LEU A 115 20.04 -43.56 -18.92
C LEU A 115 19.23 -44.77 -19.44
N PRO A 116 18.36 -44.62 -20.46
CA PRO A 116 17.58 -45.75 -20.93
C PRO A 116 18.52 -46.87 -21.38
N ALA A 117 18.26 -48.08 -20.89
CA ALA A 117 19.06 -49.30 -21.16
C ALA A 117 19.28 -49.60 -22.66
N ARG A 118 18.59 -48.89 -23.56
CA ARG A 118 18.74 -48.94 -25.03
C ARG A 118 20.12 -48.49 -25.54
N LEU A 119 20.88 -47.70 -24.78
CA LEU A 119 22.25 -47.32 -25.15
C LEU A 119 23.30 -48.37 -24.78
N ARG A 120 22.96 -49.35 -23.92
CA ARG A 120 23.84 -50.49 -23.61
C ARG A 120 23.84 -51.54 -24.72
N ALA A 121 22.77 -51.63 -25.50
CA ALA A 121 22.60 -52.61 -26.56
C ALA A 121 23.32 -52.27 -27.88
N GLN A 122 23.88 -51.05 -28.01
CA GLN A 122 24.60 -50.60 -29.21
C GLN A 122 26.10 -50.46 -28.98
N ARG A 123 26.70 -51.15 -28.00
CA ARG A 123 28.16 -51.24 -27.95
C ARG A 123 28.59 -52.16 -29.12
N PRO A 124 29.28 -51.66 -30.16
CA PRO A 124 29.81 -52.53 -31.20
C PRO A 124 30.82 -53.49 -30.58
N GLU A 125 30.66 -54.77 -30.89
CA GLU A 125 31.58 -55.83 -30.50
C GLU A 125 32.93 -55.57 -31.20
N GLN A 126 33.91 -55.06 -30.45
CA GLN A 126 35.24 -54.76 -30.98
C GLN A 126 35.97 -56.10 -31.26
N PRO A 127 36.52 -56.32 -32.46
CA PRO A 127 37.13 -57.61 -32.80
C PRO A 127 38.37 -57.85 -31.93
N ARG A 128 38.43 -59.03 -31.33
CA ARG A 128 39.50 -59.50 -30.46
C ARG A 128 40.77 -59.74 -31.30
N ALA A 129 41.79 -58.91 -31.14
CA ALA A 129 43.11 -59.16 -31.73
C ALA A 129 43.85 -60.28 -30.96
N PRO A 130 44.30 -61.37 -31.61
CA PRO A 130 45.22 -62.31 -30.99
C PRO A 130 46.67 -61.78 -31.00
N ARG A 131 47.38 -62.13 -29.92
CA ARG A 131 48.76 -61.82 -29.57
C ARG A 131 49.77 -62.56 -30.45
N VAL A 132 51.00 -62.00 -30.45
CA VAL A 132 52.29 -62.57 -30.91
C VAL A 132 52.42 -64.05 -30.62
#